data_AF-A0A2U2S6F5-F1
#
_entry.id   AF-A0A2U2S6F5-F1
#
_cell.length_a   1.000
_cell.length_b   1.000
_cell.length_c   1.000
_cell.angle_alpha   90.00
_cell.angle_beta   90.00
_cell.angle_gamma   90.00
#
_symmetry.space_group_name_H-M   'P 1'
#
loop_
_entity.id
_entity.type
_entity.pdbx_description
1 polymer ?
#
loop_
_entity_poly.entity_id
_entity_poly.type
_entity_poly.pdbx_seq_one_letter_code
_entity_poly.pdbx_strand_id
1 'polypeptide(L)'
;MRTDSASAHLVVSYFYRTGYGAVSAIIAPSRIQNWMGGGTMAVITISRQLGSGAEQVAKLLCQMLHYAYFDRDMMRQVAAESNLPVAEPIDYTEYDYRVQNVLERILQMRRLVGHTLVRWPSGRSEIREFYEHESIELVRFLIRAAYRRGNVVIVGRGGQAILKDMPGVLHVRIVAPLVERVRRTHHTLNITRAAAVTLVNERDRAAAEYLKRFHGIVWDDPTLYHLVLNTGKWSAMRAAQLIVDAVHRL
;
A
#
# COMPACT_ATOMS: atom_id res chain seq x y z
N MET A 1 -12.02 -23.94 -9.06
CA MET A 1 -11.48 -22.57 -9.10
C MET A 1 -12.56 -21.61 -8.64
N ARG A 2 -12.58 -21.33 -7.34
CA ARG A 2 -13.45 -20.35 -6.67
C ARG A 2 -12.57 -19.68 -5.60
N THR A 3 -12.95 -18.46 -5.24
CA THR A 3 -12.51 -17.63 -4.11
C THR A 3 -11.38 -16.63 -4.38
N ASP A 4 -11.78 -15.38 -4.64
CA ASP A 4 -11.10 -14.21 -4.08
C ASP A 4 -12.07 -13.07 -3.69
N SER A 5 -13.37 -13.39 -3.50
CA SER A 5 -14.38 -12.47 -2.97
C SER A 5 -14.52 -12.52 -1.44
N ALA A 6 -13.88 -13.47 -0.76
CA ALA A 6 -14.09 -13.72 0.67
C ALA A 6 -13.44 -12.68 1.62
N SER A 7 -12.36 -12.02 1.19
CA SER A 7 -11.56 -11.16 2.09
C SER A 7 -12.15 -9.76 2.29
N ALA A 8 -12.77 -9.17 1.26
CA ALA A 8 -13.52 -7.91 1.41
C ALA A 8 -14.80 -8.12 2.22
N HIS A 9 -15.44 -9.29 2.07
CA HIS A 9 -16.55 -9.70 2.94
C HIS A 9 -16.14 -9.85 4.39
N LEU A 10 -14.87 -10.11 4.73
CA LEU A 10 -14.46 -10.26 6.12
C LEU A 10 -14.41 -8.93 6.87
N VAL A 11 -13.89 -7.86 6.25
CA VAL A 11 -13.87 -6.51 6.86
C VAL A 11 -15.26 -5.93 6.95
N VAL A 12 -16.02 -6.01 5.87
CA VAL A 12 -17.42 -5.57 5.83
C VAL A 12 -18.24 -6.44 6.79
N SER A 13 -18.14 -7.77 6.79
CA SER A 13 -18.83 -8.61 7.78
C SER A 13 -18.37 -8.37 9.22
N TYR A 14 -17.13 -7.94 9.45
CA TYR A 14 -16.62 -7.60 10.79
C TYR A 14 -17.19 -6.27 11.30
N PHE A 15 -17.44 -5.30 10.42
CA PHE A 15 -18.20 -4.09 10.75
C PHE A 15 -19.72 -4.33 10.85
N TYR A 16 -20.26 -5.38 10.21
CA TYR A 16 -21.69 -5.66 10.15
C TYR A 16 -22.18 -6.79 11.08
N ARG A 17 -21.28 -7.51 11.79
CA ARG A 17 -21.65 -8.63 12.69
C ARG A 17 -22.31 -8.21 14.02
N THR A 18 -22.54 -6.93 14.27
CA THR A 18 -23.24 -6.40 15.46
C THR A 18 -24.73 -6.14 15.26
N GLY A 19 -25.33 -6.66 14.18
CA GLY A 19 -26.79 -6.74 13.99
C GLY A 19 -27.27 -5.99 12.75
N TYR A 20 -28.30 -6.55 12.11
CA TYR A 20 -28.98 -6.14 10.87
C TYR A 20 -28.56 -6.88 9.58
N GLY A 21 -29.59 -7.33 8.85
CA GLY A 21 -29.59 -8.39 7.84
C GLY A 21 -28.93 -8.05 6.51
N ALA A 22 -28.66 -9.13 5.76
CA ALA A 22 -27.91 -9.15 4.52
C ALA A 22 -28.56 -8.34 3.39
N VAL A 23 -27.78 -7.44 2.78
CA VAL A 23 -28.07 -6.90 1.45
C VAL A 23 -27.03 -7.45 0.49
N SER A 24 -27.46 -8.37 -0.37
CA SER A 24 -26.67 -8.94 -1.47
C SER A 24 -26.60 -7.92 -2.61
N ALA A 25 -25.52 -7.14 -2.69
CA ALA A 25 -25.22 -6.35 -3.88
C ALA A 25 -24.43 -7.22 -4.88
N ILE A 26 -25.17 -7.87 -5.79
CA ILE A 26 -24.62 -8.48 -7.00
C ILE A 26 -24.21 -7.32 -7.92
N ILE A 27 -22.92 -7.08 -8.11
CA ILE A 27 -22.41 -6.06 -9.04
C ILE A 27 -21.86 -6.76 -10.27
N ALA A 28 -22.51 -6.50 -11.41
CA ALA A 28 -22.21 -7.08 -12.72
C ALA A 28 -20.86 -6.57 -13.29
N PRO A 29 -20.09 -7.41 -14.00
CA PRO A 29 -18.89 -6.99 -14.70
C PRO A 29 -19.27 -6.47 -16.10
N SER A 30 -19.65 -5.20 -16.21
CA SER A 30 -19.87 -4.61 -17.54
C SER A 30 -19.78 -3.09 -17.51
N ARG A 31 -18.55 -2.56 -17.66
CA ARG A 31 -18.24 -1.32 -18.39
C ARG A 31 -16.74 -1.01 -18.28
N ILE A 32 -15.95 -1.85 -18.95
CA ILE A 32 -14.61 -1.46 -19.40
C ILE A 32 -14.72 -1.35 -20.91
N GLN A 33 -15.38 -0.30 -21.42
CA GLN A 33 -15.19 0.10 -22.82
C GLN A 33 -15.64 1.53 -23.14
N ASN A 34 -14.73 2.19 -23.85
CA ASN A 34 -14.79 3.44 -24.63
C ASN A 34 -14.47 4.75 -23.89
N TRP A 35 -13.21 5.18 -24.03
CA TRP A 35 -12.70 6.50 -23.64
C TRP A 35 -12.21 7.27 -24.86
N MET A 36 -12.88 8.37 -25.20
CA MET A 36 -12.35 9.40 -26.08
C MET A 36 -11.59 10.40 -25.20
N GLY A 37 -10.28 10.17 -25.03
CA GLY A 37 -9.43 11.00 -24.18
C GLY A 37 -8.07 10.39 -23.79
N GLY A 38 -7.40 9.70 -24.72
CA GLY A 38 -5.93 9.55 -24.80
C GLY A 38 -5.07 9.06 -23.61
N GLY A 39 -5.61 8.71 -22.44
CA GLY A 39 -4.84 8.23 -21.29
C GLY A 39 -5.23 6.80 -20.89
N THR A 40 -4.25 5.90 -20.82
CA THR A 40 -4.42 4.58 -20.19
C THR A 40 -4.63 4.77 -18.68
N MET A 41 -5.80 4.38 -18.16
CA MET A 41 -6.05 4.37 -16.72
C MET A 41 -5.20 3.28 -16.09
N ALA A 42 -4.12 3.67 -15.41
CA ALA A 42 -3.19 2.73 -14.79
C ALA A 42 -3.10 2.96 -13.27
N VAL A 43 -2.78 1.89 -12.56
CA VAL A 43 -2.39 1.94 -11.15
C VAL A 43 -0.94 1.54 -11.04
N ILE A 44 -0.12 2.34 -10.35
CA ILE A 44 1.29 2.04 -10.17
C ILE A 44 1.52 1.69 -8.71
N THR A 45 1.99 0.48 -8.42
CA THR A 45 2.43 0.13 -7.06
C THR A 45 3.95 0.19 -6.99
N ILE A 46 4.48 0.80 -5.93
CA ILE A 46 5.92 0.97 -5.73
C ILE A 46 6.35 0.26 -4.44
N SER A 47 7.07 -0.85 -4.59
CA SER A 47 7.86 -1.46 -3.52
C SER A 47 9.24 -0.81 -3.46
N ARG A 48 9.83 -0.69 -2.28
CA ARG A 48 11.02 0.14 -2.06
C ARG A 48 11.85 -0.28 -0.89
N GLN A 49 13.16 -0.22 -1.08
CA GLN A 49 14.17 -0.22 -0.03
C GLN A 49 14.29 1.16 0.62
N LEU A 50 14.50 1.26 1.95
CA LEU A 50 14.67 2.57 2.61
C LEU A 50 15.88 3.33 2.03
N GLY A 51 15.70 4.60 1.65
CA GLY A 51 16.78 5.41 1.07
C GLY A 51 17.06 5.11 -0.40
N SER A 52 16.26 4.27 -1.06
CA SER A 52 16.36 4.01 -2.51
C SER A 52 15.87 5.17 -3.37
N GLY A 53 15.22 6.18 -2.78
CA GLY A 53 14.68 7.33 -3.50
C GLY A 53 13.29 7.11 -4.12
N ALA A 54 12.61 6.02 -3.74
CA ALA A 54 11.28 5.67 -4.23
C ALA A 54 10.24 6.77 -3.98
N GLU A 55 10.26 7.43 -2.82
CA GLU A 55 9.33 8.51 -2.49
C GLU A 55 9.50 9.72 -3.43
N GLN A 56 10.72 10.05 -3.85
CA GLN A 56 10.91 11.09 -4.88
C GLN A 56 10.39 10.62 -6.24
N VAL A 57 10.64 9.37 -6.62
CA VAL A 57 10.12 8.79 -7.87
C VAL A 57 8.60 8.82 -7.88
N ALA A 58 7.94 8.42 -6.80
CA ALA A 58 6.49 8.40 -6.69
C ALA A 58 5.86 9.79 -6.83
N LYS A 59 6.44 10.81 -6.18
CA LYS A 59 6.00 12.21 -6.34
C LYS A 59 6.12 12.69 -7.78
N LEU A 60 7.24 12.37 -8.44
CA LEU A 60 7.45 12.71 -9.84
C LEU A 60 6.44 12.02 -10.75
N LEU A 61 6.10 10.75 -10.48
CA LEU A 61 5.07 10.04 -11.23
C LEU A 61 3.69 10.69 -11.10
N CYS A 62 3.28 11.05 -9.88
CA CYS A 62 2.03 11.79 -9.66
C CYS A 62 2.01 13.11 -10.45
N GLN A 63 3.12 13.84 -10.49
CA GLN A 63 3.23 15.09 -11.24
C GLN A 63 3.19 14.88 -12.75
N MET A 64 3.96 13.92 -13.27
CA MET A 64 4.12 13.68 -14.71
C MET A 64 2.87 13.07 -15.36
N LEU A 65 2.17 12.20 -14.63
CA LEU A 65 0.99 11.49 -15.13
C LEU A 65 -0.33 12.13 -14.68
N HIS A 66 -0.28 13.15 -13.82
CA HIS A 66 -1.44 13.68 -13.10
C HIS A 66 -2.20 12.61 -12.30
N TYR A 67 -1.46 11.66 -11.74
CA TYR A 67 -2.01 10.59 -10.91
C TYR A 67 -2.10 11.03 -9.46
N ALA A 68 -3.13 10.56 -8.76
CA ALA A 68 -3.25 10.77 -7.34
C ALA A 68 -2.21 9.94 -6.57
N TYR A 69 -1.77 10.44 -5.42
CA TYR A 69 -0.93 9.68 -4.49
C TYR A 69 -1.83 8.99 -3.47
N PHE A 70 -1.59 7.72 -3.17
CA PHE A 70 -2.33 7.01 -2.13
C PHE A 70 -1.78 7.36 -0.74
N ASP A 71 -2.34 8.43 -0.18
CA ASP A 71 -2.11 8.95 1.16
C ASP A 71 -3.37 8.82 2.05
N ARG A 72 -3.30 9.40 3.25
CA ARG A 72 -4.41 9.41 4.20
C ARG A 72 -5.64 10.15 3.68
N ASP A 73 -5.48 11.17 2.85
CA ASP A 73 -6.60 11.93 2.29
C ASP A 73 -7.35 11.09 1.27
N MET A 74 -6.62 10.45 0.36
CA MET A 74 -7.18 9.46 -0.56
C MET A 74 -7.87 8.33 0.21
N MET A 75 -7.25 7.79 1.27
CA MET A 75 -7.86 6.76 2.13
C MET A 75 -9.20 7.21 2.71
N ARG A 76 -9.29 8.44 3.25
CA ARG A 76 -10.55 9.00 3.77
C ARG A 76 -11.61 9.10 2.69
N GLN A 77 -11.24 9.59 1.51
CA GLN A 77 -12.17 9.73 0.40
C GLN A 77 -12.69 8.36 -0.08
N VAL A 78 -11.82 7.37 -0.28
CA VAL A 78 -12.26 6.04 -0.73
C VAL A 78 -13.04 5.29 0.35
N ALA A 79 -12.72 5.52 1.63
CA ALA A 79 -13.51 5.00 2.76
C ALA A 79 -14.93 5.56 2.75
N ALA A 80 -15.07 6.89 2.61
CA ALA A 80 -16.35 7.56 2.56
C ALA A 80 -17.19 7.12 1.36
N GLU A 81 -16.62 7.07 0.15
CA GLU A 81 -17.29 6.58 -1.06
C GLU A 81 -17.71 5.11 -0.96
N SER A 82 -16.98 4.33 -0.19
CA SER A 82 -17.29 2.93 0.08
C SER A 82 -18.27 2.73 1.23
N ASN A 83 -18.82 3.82 1.81
CA ASN A 83 -19.69 3.81 2.98
C ASN A 83 -19.07 3.10 4.20
N LEU A 84 -17.73 3.14 4.33
CA LEU A 84 -17.09 2.64 5.53
C LEU A 84 -17.35 3.61 6.69
N PRO A 85 -17.74 3.11 7.88
CA PRO A 85 -18.00 3.95 9.05
C PRO A 85 -16.69 4.43 9.70
N VAL A 86 -15.60 4.63 8.95
CA VAL A 86 -14.28 5.00 9.48
C VAL A 86 -13.94 6.41 9.01
N ALA A 87 -13.95 7.37 9.94
CA ALA A 87 -13.69 8.77 9.61
C ALA A 87 -12.21 9.03 9.34
N GLU A 88 -11.33 8.39 10.11
CA GLU A 88 -9.87 8.57 10.03
C GLU A 88 -9.17 7.20 9.91
N PRO A 89 -9.07 6.63 8.69
CA PRO A 89 -8.48 5.31 8.50
C PRO A 89 -7.07 5.17 9.04
N ILE A 90 -6.80 4.05 9.71
CA ILE A 90 -5.45 3.69 10.16
C ILE A 90 -4.64 3.20 8.95
N ASP A 91 -3.64 3.99 8.55
CA ASP A 91 -2.63 3.61 7.54
C ASP A 91 -1.52 2.81 8.23
N TYR A 92 -1.67 1.48 8.26
CA TYR A 92 -0.66 0.59 8.84
C TYR A 92 0.27 0.02 7.76
N THR A 93 1.52 0.46 7.78
CA THR A 93 2.49 0.21 6.70
C THR A 93 3.70 -0.61 7.16
N GLU A 94 4.58 -0.95 6.22
CA GLU A 94 5.90 -1.52 6.53
C GLU A 94 6.77 -0.60 7.40
N TYR A 95 6.52 0.71 7.35
CA TYR A 95 7.24 1.70 8.18
C TYR A 95 6.75 1.70 9.63
N ASP A 96 5.50 1.32 9.89
CA ASP A 96 4.97 1.25 11.26
C ASP A 96 5.26 -0.12 11.91
N TYR A 97 5.51 -1.14 11.07
CA TYR A 97 5.82 -2.48 11.52
C TYR A 97 7.13 -2.55 12.31
N ARG A 98 7.09 -3.29 13.42
CA ARG A 98 8.28 -3.69 14.19
C ARG A 98 8.42 -5.20 14.14
N VAL A 99 9.61 -5.66 13.79
CA VAL A 99 9.95 -7.09 13.82
C VAL A 99 9.59 -7.67 15.18
N GLN A 100 8.88 -8.80 15.17
CA GLN A 100 8.49 -9.46 16.42
C GLN A 100 9.66 -10.25 16.99
N ASN A 101 9.90 -10.09 18.29
CA ASN A 101 10.83 -10.91 19.03
C ASN A 101 10.23 -12.33 19.23
N VAL A 102 11.10 -13.31 19.55
CA VAL A 102 10.71 -14.72 19.68
C VAL A 102 9.54 -14.90 20.67
N LEU A 103 9.59 -14.22 21.82
CA LEU A 103 8.52 -14.27 22.83
C LEU A 103 7.18 -13.77 22.29
N GLU A 104 7.18 -12.67 21.55
CA GLU A 104 5.95 -12.09 20.98
C GLU A 104 5.30 -13.03 19.97
N ARG A 105 6.10 -13.78 19.22
CA ARG A 105 5.62 -14.81 18.29
C ARG A 105 5.00 -16.00 19.02
N ILE A 106 5.64 -16.47 20.09
CA ILE A 106 5.14 -17.60 20.90
C ILE A 106 3.80 -17.26 21.54
N LEU A 107 3.67 -16.06 22.11
CA LEU A 107 2.47 -15.62 22.81
C LEU A 107 1.35 -15.13 21.88
N GLN A 108 1.57 -15.12 20.56
CA GLN A 108 0.61 -14.64 19.55
C GLN A 108 0.00 -13.27 19.92
N MET A 109 0.81 -12.37 20.47
CA MET A 109 0.30 -11.11 21.00
C MET A 109 -0.32 -10.26 19.89
N ARG A 110 -1.59 -9.88 20.08
CA ARG A 110 -2.27 -8.89 19.23
C ARG A 110 -1.71 -7.51 19.58
N ARG A 111 -1.09 -6.84 18.61
CA ARG A 111 -0.56 -5.49 18.81
C ARG A 111 -1.59 -4.45 18.44
N LEU A 112 -1.88 -3.56 19.38
CA LEU A 112 -2.64 -2.35 19.16
C LEU A 112 -1.82 -1.41 18.28
N VAL A 113 -2.38 -1.00 17.14
CA VAL A 113 -1.76 -0.09 16.17
C VAL A 113 -2.24 1.35 16.40
N GLY A 114 -3.45 1.52 16.92
CA GLY A 114 -3.98 2.83 17.27
C GLY A 114 -5.47 2.83 17.54
N HIS A 115 -6.03 4.04 17.59
CA HIS A 115 -7.45 4.27 17.77
C HIS A 115 -8.00 5.11 16.61
N THR A 116 -9.21 4.82 16.16
CA THR A 116 -9.91 5.62 15.14
C THR A 116 -11.32 5.97 15.59
N LEU A 117 -11.80 7.13 15.13
CA LEU A 117 -13.20 7.48 15.21
C LEU A 117 -13.99 6.66 14.18
N VAL A 118 -14.94 5.87 14.67
CA VAL A 118 -15.90 5.12 13.86
C VAL A 118 -17.24 5.84 13.96
N ARG A 119 -17.81 6.21 12.81
CA ARG A 119 -19.13 6.84 12.70
C ARG A 119 -20.10 5.88 12.03
N TRP A 120 -20.98 5.32 12.83
CA TRP A 120 -21.96 4.33 12.39
C TRP A 120 -23.10 4.98 11.57
N PRO A 121 -23.78 4.22 10.71
CA PRO A 121 -24.96 4.70 9.98
C PRO A 121 -26.08 5.23 10.90
N SER A 122 -26.15 4.73 12.13
CA SER A 122 -27.08 5.21 13.17
C SER A 122 -26.78 6.63 13.68
N GLY A 123 -25.70 7.27 13.22
CA GLY A 123 -25.24 8.57 13.70
C GLY A 123 -24.37 8.51 14.96
N ARG A 124 -24.30 7.35 15.62
CA ARG A 124 -23.40 7.12 16.76
C ARG A 124 -21.95 7.18 16.32
N SER A 125 -21.12 7.89 17.09
CA SER A 125 -19.67 7.89 16.89
C SER A 125 -18.97 7.34 18.12
N GLU A 126 -17.94 6.53 17.94
CA GLU A 126 -17.12 5.99 19.04
C GLU A 126 -15.65 5.86 18.64
N ILE A 127 -14.77 5.94 19.63
CA ILE A 127 -13.34 5.69 19.45
C ILE A 127 -13.10 4.19 19.63
N ARG A 128 -12.49 3.56 18.62
CA ARG A 128 -12.25 2.12 18.61
C ARG A 128 -10.76 1.80 18.45
N GLU A 129 -10.30 0.83 19.21
CA GLU A 129 -8.99 0.21 19.07
C GLU A 129 -8.87 -0.63 17.80
N PHE A 130 -7.76 -0.46 17.09
CA PHE A 130 -7.40 -1.24 15.91
C PHE A 130 -6.11 -2.00 16.16
N TYR A 131 -6.16 -3.31 15.94
CA TYR A 131 -5.00 -4.18 16.00
C TYR A 131 -4.45 -4.45 14.59
N GLU A 132 -3.22 -4.97 14.51
CA GLU A 132 -2.50 -5.18 13.24
C GLU A 132 -3.37 -5.85 12.16
N HIS A 133 -4.09 -6.92 12.49
CA HIS A 133 -4.91 -7.65 11.52
C HIS A 133 -6.08 -6.81 10.99
N GLU A 134 -6.85 -6.14 11.86
CA GLU A 134 -7.92 -5.24 11.45
C GLU A 134 -7.40 -4.10 10.57
N SER A 135 -6.24 -3.53 10.91
CA SER A 135 -5.61 -2.46 10.13
C SER A 135 -5.17 -2.95 8.74
N ILE A 136 -4.54 -4.12 8.65
CA ILE A 136 -4.14 -4.71 7.35
C ILE A 136 -5.34 -4.93 6.45
N GLU A 137 -6.42 -5.47 7.00
CA GLU A 137 -7.61 -5.74 6.19
C GLU A 137 -8.30 -4.44 5.74
N LEU A 138 -8.32 -3.41 6.58
CA LEU A 138 -8.76 -2.07 6.17
C LEU A 138 -7.88 -1.53 5.02
N VAL A 139 -6.55 -1.58 5.14
CA VAL A 139 -5.63 -1.12 4.09
C VAL A 139 -5.84 -1.88 2.78
N ARG A 140 -6.03 -3.20 2.83
CA ARG A 140 -6.37 -4.03 1.64
C ARG A 140 -7.64 -3.57 0.96
N PHE A 141 -8.66 -3.29 1.74
CA PHE A 141 -9.92 -2.77 1.22
C PHE A 141 -9.71 -1.43 0.53
N LEU A 142 -9.04 -0.48 1.18
CA LEU A 142 -8.83 0.87 0.67
C LEU A 142 -7.96 0.87 -0.59
N ILE A 143 -6.95 0.01 -0.68
CA ILE A 143 -6.14 -0.17 -1.91
C ILE A 143 -7.00 -0.68 -3.07
N ARG A 144 -7.87 -1.66 -2.83
CA ARG A 144 -8.79 -2.16 -3.87
C ARG A 144 -9.82 -1.11 -4.27
N ALA A 145 -10.28 -0.27 -3.35
CA ALA A 145 -11.17 0.85 -3.64
C ALA A 145 -10.46 1.92 -4.49
N ALA A 146 -9.22 2.28 -4.13
CA ALA A 146 -8.39 3.20 -4.92
C ALA A 146 -8.07 2.66 -6.30
N TYR A 147 -7.84 1.34 -6.43
CA TYR A 147 -7.65 0.70 -7.74
C TYR A 147 -8.83 0.94 -8.68
N ARG A 148 -10.08 0.89 -8.19
CA ARG A 148 -11.28 1.16 -9.01
C ARG A 148 -11.36 2.60 -9.50
N ARG A 149 -10.74 3.56 -8.82
CA ARG A 149 -10.63 4.94 -9.31
C ARG A 149 -9.64 5.07 -10.47
N GLY A 150 -8.63 4.20 -10.53
CA GLY A 150 -7.51 4.31 -11.46
C GLY A 150 -6.64 5.54 -11.21
N ASN A 151 -5.65 5.77 -12.07
CA ASN A 151 -4.73 6.92 -12.03
C ASN A 151 -4.16 7.21 -10.63
N VAL A 152 -3.65 6.16 -9.96
CA VAL A 152 -3.15 6.25 -8.59
C VAL A 152 -1.78 5.58 -8.44
N VAL A 153 -0.90 6.24 -7.69
CA VAL A 153 0.40 5.71 -7.27
C VAL A 153 0.32 5.26 -5.81
N ILE A 154 0.64 4.00 -5.55
CA ILE A 154 0.57 3.36 -4.23
C ILE A 154 1.98 2.92 -3.81
N VAL A 155 2.57 3.58 -2.81
CA VAL A 155 3.90 3.20 -2.30
C VAL A 155 3.76 2.25 -1.11
N GLY A 156 4.35 1.06 -1.17
CA GLY A 156 4.32 0.09 -0.08
C GLY A 156 2.95 -0.55 0.15
N ARG A 157 2.60 -0.79 1.43
CA ARG A 157 1.34 -1.40 1.91
C ARG A 157 1.04 -2.77 1.28
N GLY A 158 2.07 -3.46 0.80
CA GLY A 158 1.90 -4.71 0.05
C GLY A 158 1.10 -4.59 -1.25
N GLY A 159 1.06 -3.40 -1.89
CA GLY A 159 0.29 -3.17 -3.12
C GLY A 159 0.53 -4.19 -4.22
N GLN A 160 1.78 -4.65 -4.39
CA GLN A 160 2.15 -5.68 -5.36
C GLN A 160 1.54 -7.06 -5.08
N ALA A 161 1.26 -7.36 -3.80
CA ALA A 161 0.56 -8.59 -3.43
C ALA A 161 -0.95 -8.41 -3.53
N ILE A 162 -1.48 -7.25 -3.13
CA ILE A 162 -2.93 -6.99 -3.08
C ILE A 162 -3.53 -6.90 -4.49
N LEU A 163 -2.79 -6.33 -5.44
CA LEU A 163 -3.23 -6.07 -6.80
C LEU A 163 -2.57 -6.98 -7.85
N LYS A 164 -1.96 -8.09 -7.43
CA LYS A 164 -1.11 -8.96 -8.25
C LYS A 164 -1.74 -9.36 -9.60
N ASP A 165 -3.01 -9.76 -9.57
CA ASP A 165 -3.73 -10.29 -10.74
C ASP A 165 -4.71 -9.28 -11.34
N MET A 166 -4.58 -8.00 -10.97
CA MET A 166 -5.48 -6.94 -11.44
C MET A 166 -4.96 -6.36 -12.77
N PRO A 167 -5.83 -6.22 -13.80
CA PRO A 167 -5.43 -5.62 -15.07
C PRO A 167 -5.12 -4.13 -14.92
N GLY A 168 -4.27 -3.59 -15.80
CA GLY A 168 -3.91 -2.16 -15.77
C GLY A 168 -3.08 -1.74 -14.56
N VAL A 169 -2.39 -2.69 -13.89
CA VAL A 169 -1.51 -2.41 -12.75
C VAL A 169 -0.04 -2.61 -13.13
N LEU A 170 0.79 -1.60 -12.88
CA LEU A 170 2.24 -1.67 -13.00
C LEU A 170 2.89 -1.86 -11.61
N HIS A 171 3.48 -3.03 -11.37
CA HIS A 171 4.27 -3.29 -10.16
C HIS A 171 5.74 -2.90 -10.37
N VAL A 172 6.20 -1.91 -9.64
CA VAL A 172 7.58 -1.40 -9.70
C VAL A 172 8.29 -1.60 -8.37
N ARG A 173 9.54 -2.04 -8.42
CA ARG A 173 10.45 -2.06 -7.26
C ARG A 173 11.59 -1.08 -7.46
N ILE A 174 11.82 -0.22 -6.47
CA ILE A 174 12.95 0.71 -6.45
C ILE A 174 13.99 0.22 -5.44
N VAL A 175 15.22 0.03 -5.92
CA VAL A 175 16.38 -0.46 -5.15
C VAL A 175 17.57 0.47 -5.34
N ALA A 176 18.57 0.37 -4.45
CA ALA A 176 19.86 1.04 -4.62
C ALA A 176 20.95 0.32 -3.81
N PRO A 177 22.24 0.49 -4.15
CA PRO A 177 23.34 -0.01 -3.34
C PRO A 177 23.26 0.53 -1.90
N LEU A 178 23.56 -0.30 -0.91
CA LEU A 178 23.47 0.07 0.51
C LEU A 178 24.23 1.36 0.83
N VAL A 179 25.42 1.55 0.25
CA VAL A 179 26.24 2.76 0.45
C VAL A 179 25.49 4.02 0.03
N GLU A 180 24.82 4.01 -1.12
CA GLU A 180 24.03 5.17 -1.59
C GLU A 180 22.81 5.42 -0.72
N ARG A 181 22.15 4.34 -0.28
CA ARG A 181 20.97 4.43 0.59
C ARG A 181 21.32 5.02 1.94
N VAL A 182 22.41 4.54 2.55
CA VAL A 182 22.94 5.07 3.82
C VAL A 182 23.32 6.53 3.67
N ARG A 183 24.01 6.90 2.58
CA ARG A 183 24.37 8.30 2.29
C ARG A 183 23.13 9.18 2.20
N ARG A 184 22.11 8.76 1.45
CA ARG A 184 20.84 9.50 1.31
C ARG A 184 20.12 9.64 2.66
N THR A 185 19.95 8.53 3.38
CA THR A 185 19.28 8.53 4.70
C THR A 185 20.03 9.41 5.71
N HIS A 186 21.37 9.34 5.75
CA HIS A 186 22.23 10.20 6.56
C HIS A 186 21.94 11.68 6.31
N HIS A 187 21.95 12.11 5.05
CA HIS A 187 21.71 13.51 4.69
C HIS A 187 20.25 13.93 4.90
N THR A 188 19.28 13.11 4.51
CA THR A 188 17.85 13.47 4.59
C THR A 188 17.36 13.57 6.02
N LEU A 189 17.84 12.71 6.91
CA LEU A 189 17.40 12.68 8.31
C LEU A 189 18.35 13.41 9.27
N ASN A 190 19.51 13.87 8.79
CA ASN A 190 20.55 14.51 9.60
C ASN A 190 20.99 13.68 10.83
N ILE A 191 21.21 12.38 10.62
CA ILE A 191 21.64 11.42 11.66
C ILE A 191 23.05 10.93 11.37
N THR A 192 23.77 10.29 12.30
CA THR A 192 25.13 9.77 12.00
C THR A 192 25.10 8.67 10.92
N ARG A 193 26.23 8.46 10.21
CA ARG A 193 26.35 7.36 9.23
C ARG A 193 26.07 5.99 9.86
N ALA A 194 26.55 5.76 11.08
CA ALA A 194 26.29 4.53 11.82
C ALA A 194 24.78 4.35 12.11
N ALA A 195 24.10 5.39 12.60
CA ALA A 195 22.66 5.37 12.81
C ALA A 195 21.89 5.12 11.50
N ALA A 196 22.33 5.71 10.38
CA ALA A 196 21.73 5.49 9.07
C ALA A 196 21.88 4.04 8.59
N VAL A 197 23.03 3.38 8.82
CA VAL A 197 23.21 1.95 8.53
C VAL A 197 22.21 1.11 9.32
N THR A 198 22.13 1.33 10.64
CA THR A 198 21.21 0.60 11.52
C THR A 198 19.76 0.78 11.05
N LEU A 199 19.33 2.03 10.86
CA LEU A 199 17.98 2.34 10.44
C LEU A 199 17.62 1.71 9.08
N VAL A 200 18.53 1.78 8.10
CA VAL A 200 18.32 1.18 6.78
C VAL A 200 18.09 -0.32 6.87
N ASN A 201 18.94 -1.03 7.62
CA ASN A 201 18.83 -2.48 7.77
C ASN A 201 17.58 -2.88 8.56
N GLU A 202 17.26 -2.17 9.64
CA GLU A 202 16.09 -2.43 10.47
C GLU A 202 14.79 -2.24 9.69
N ARG A 203 14.67 -1.16 8.91
CA ARG A 203 13.48 -0.87 8.11
C ARG A 203 13.29 -1.84 6.96
N ASP A 204 14.36 -2.24 6.29
CA ASP A 204 14.29 -3.27 5.26
C ASP A 204 13.86 -4.62 5.83
N ARG A 205 14.40 -5.00 7.00
CA ARG A 205 13.99 -6.23 7.69
C ARG A 205 12.53 -6.16 8.10
N ALA A 206 12.08 -5.04 8.65
CA ALA A 206 10.68 -4.84 9.02
C ALA A 206 9.75 -4.94 7.80
N ALA A 207 10.12 -4.34 6.66
CA ALA A 207 9.36 -4.44 5.43
C ALA A 207 9.29 -5.88 4.89
N ALA A 208 10.41 -6.61 4.90
CA ALA A 208 10.43 -8.01 4.51
C ALA A 208 9.53 -8.88 5.39
N GLU A 209 9.61 -8.70 6.71
CA GLU A 209 8.81 -9.47 7.67
C GLU A 209 7.32 -9.11 7.61
N TYR A 210 6.97 -7.83 7.45
CA TYR A 210 5.59 -7.39 7.22
C TYR A 210 4.98 -8.08 6.00
N LEU A 211 5.68 -8.03 4.86
CA LEU A 211 5.18 -8.60 3.60
C LEU A 211 5.08 -10.13 3.67
N LYS A 212 6.04 -10.79 4.32
CA LYS A 212 5.98 -12.23 4.55
C LYS A 212 4.82 -12.59 5.47
N ARG A 213 4.67 -11.91 6.62
CA ARG A 213 3.68 -12.23 7.65
C ARG A 213 2.26 -11.99 7.17
N PHE A 214 2.01 -10.80 6.59
CA PHE A 214 0.66 -10.41 6.25
C PHE A 214 0.29 -10.84 4.84
N HIS A 215 1.20 -10.76 3.87
CA HIS A 215 0.89 -11.01 2.45
C HIS A 215 1.44 -12.33 1.91
N GLY A 216 2.21 -13.09 2.69
CA GLY A 216 2.72 -14.40 2.27
C GLY A 216 3.74 -14.35 1.14
N ILE A 217 4.35 -13.19 0.86
CA ILE A 217 5.29 -12.99 -0.26
C ILE A 217 6.72 -12.75 0.21
N VAL A 218 7.68 -13.12 -0.65
CA VAL A 218 9.10 -12.83 -0.47
C VAL A 218 9.39 -11.47 -1.09
N TRP A 219 9.83 -10.51 -0.28
CA TRP A 219 9.88 -9.10 -0.66
C TRP A 219 10.79 -8.80 -1.86
N ASP A 220 11.89 -9.52 -2.01
CA ASP A 220 12.88 -9.35 -3.07
C ASP A 220 12.74 -10.34 -4.24
N ASP A 221 11.65 -11.12 -4.28
CA ASP A 221 11.31 -11.94 -5.44
C ASP A 221 11.04 -11.04 -6.66
N PRO A 222 11.86 -11.08 -7.72
CA PRO A 222 11.70 -10.22 -8.88
C PRO A 222 10.42 -10.53 -9.67
N THR A 223 9.84 -11.73 -9.53
CA THR A 223 8.63 -12.14 -10.27
C THR A 223 7.36 -11.43 -9.79
N LEU A 224 7.43 -10.71 -8.66
CA LEU A 224 6.35 -9.87 -8.14
C LEU A 224 6.30 -8.48 -8.80
N TYR A 225 7.25 -8.16 -9.67
CA TYR A 225 7.42 -6.82 -10.23
C TYR A 225 7.58 -6.88 -11.75
N HIS A 226 6.92 -5.97 -12.44
CA HIS A 226 7.11 -5.74 -13.87
C HIS A 226 8.42 -4.98 -14.14
N LEU A 227 8.84 -4.12 -13.22
CA LEU A 227 10.11 -3.38 -13.29
C LEU A 227 10.85 -3.38 -11.96
N VAL A 228 12.16 -3.63 -11.99
CA VAL A 228 13.07 -3.41 -10.85
C VAL A 228 14.12 -2.37 -11.25
N LEU A 229 14.04 -1.18 -10.68
CA LEU A 229 14.92 -0.06 -11.04
C LEU A 229 15.94 0.20 -9.93
N ASN A 230 17.21 0.13 -10.31
CA ASN A 230 18.33 0.47 -9.43
C ASN A 230 18.72 1.94 -9.59
N THR A 231 18.44 2.76 -8.58
CA THR A 231 18.72 4.20 -8.57
C THR A 231 20.12 4.54 -8.06
N GLY A 232 21.03 3.58 -7.95
CA GLY A 232 22.41 3.83 -7.48
C GLY A 232 23.16 4.85 -8.35
N LYS A 233 22.91 4.82 -9.67
CA LYS A 233 23.47 5.79 -10.64
C LYS A 233 22.42 6.67 -11.32
N TRP A 234 21.16 6.26 -11.28
CA TRP A 234 20.06 6.96 -11.94
C TRP A 234 19.44 7.98 -11.00
N SER A 235 19.11 9.17 -11.51
CA SER A 235 18.31 10.14 -10.76
C SER A 235 16.87 9.66 -10.62
N ALA A 236 16.16 10.16 -9.61
CA ALA A 236 14.74 9.88 -9.44
C ALA A 236 13.92 10.30 -10.68
N MET A 237 14.29 11.40 -11.33
CA MET A 237 13.67 11.86 -12.58
C MET A 237 13.79 10.84 -13.71
N ARG A 238 14.99 10.31 -13.96
CA ARG A 238 15.17 9.30 -15.02
C ARG A 238 14.46 7.99 -14.70
N ALA A 239 14.44 7.58 -13.44
CA ALA A 239 13.68 6.42 -13.01
C ALA A 239 12.16 6.62 -13.21
N ALA A 240 11.63 7.80 -12.89
CA ALA A 240 10.23 8.14 -13.13
C ALA A 240 9.88 8.14 -14.63
N GLN A 241 10.74 8.69 -15.49
CA GLN A 241 10.57 8.68 -16.95
C GLN A 241 10.46 7.25 -17.50
N LEU A 242 11.33 6.33 -17.09
CA LEU A 242 11.25 4.93 -17.50
C LEU A 242 9.94 4.26 -17.09
N ILE A 243 9.41 4.60 -15.91
CA ILE A 243 8.13 4.07 -15.43
C ILE A 243 6.98 4.66 -16.26
N VAL A 244 7.00 5.95 -16.57
CA VAL A 244 6.01 6.59 -17.47
C VAL A 244 6.01 5.91 -18.84
N ASP A 245 7.18 5.67 -19.42
CA ASP A 245 7.31 4.97 -20.70
C ASP A 245 6.73 3.55 -20.65
N ALA A 246 6.85 2.86 -19.51
CA ALA A 246 6.26 1.55 -19.31
C ALA A 246 4.74 1.61 -19.13
N VAL A 247 4.21 2.64 -18.45
CA VAL A 247 2.77 2.85 -18.29
C VAL A 247 2.07 3.00 -19.65
N HIS A 248 2.68 3.73 -20.58
CA HIS A 248 2.12 3.91 -21.93
C HIS A 248 2.18 2.65 -22.82
N ARG A 249 2.80 1.57 -22.34
CA ARG A 249 2.96 0.28 -23.04
C ARG A 249 2.16 -0.87 -22.40
N LEU A 250 1.45 -0.59 -21.30
CA LEU A 250 0.49 -1.51 -20.68
C LEU A 250 -0.81 -1.58 -21.49
#